data_AF-T0TFD7-F1
#
_entry.id   AF-T0TFD7-F1
#
_cell.length_a   1.000
_cell.length_b   1.000
_cell.length_c   1.000
_cell.angle_alpha   90.00
_cell.angle_beta   90.00
_cell.angle_gamma   90.00
#
_symmetry.space_group_name_H-M   'P 1'
#
loop_
_entity.id
_entity.type
_entity.pdbx_description
1 polymer ?
#
loop_
_entity_poly.entity_id
_entity_poly.type
_entity_poly.pdbx_seq_one_letter_code
_entity_poly.pdbx_strand_id
1 'polypeptide(L)' 'MRLENMLRYEKELYKQGYQAIGGIDEVGRGPLAGPVVTACVILPKNCKIKHLNDSKKFLKSITKKSMKKYLRVL' A
#
# COMPACT_ATOMS: atom_id res chain seq x y z
N MET A 1 -17.79 -6.73 4.84
CA MET A 1 -16.64 -7.61 4.51
C MET A 1 -15.31 -6.95 4.93
N ARG A 2 -14.29 -7.65 5.47
CA ARG A 2 -13.05 -7.05 6.05
C ARG A 2 -12.41 -5.95 5.19
N LEU A 3 -12.34 -6.17 3.88
CA LEU A 3 -11.77 -5.23 2.92
C LEU A 3 -12.54 -3.90 2.87
N GLU A 4 -13.88 -3.92 2.99
CA GLU A 4 -14.69 -2.70 2.97
C GLU A 4 -14.39 -1.78 4.15
N ASN A 5 -14.08 -2.37 5.31
CA ASN A 5 -13.69 -1.62 6.50
C ASN A 5 -12.28 -1.03 6.33
N MET A 6 -11.36 -1.75 5.69
CA MET A 6 -10.00 -1.25 5.42
C MET A 6 -9.99 -0.06 4.46
N LEU A 7 -10.89 -0.04 3.47
CA LEU A 7 -11.00 1.05 2.49
C LEU A 7 -11.84 2.24 2.98
N ARG A 8 -12.22 2.30 4.28
CA ARG A 8 -13.12 3.33 4.82
C ARG A 8 -12.57 4.75 4.60
N TYR A 9 -11.30 4.96 4.92
CA TYR A 9 -10.66 6.28 4.80
C TYR A 9 -10.55 6.72 3.34
N GLU A 10 -10.15 5.81 2.46
CA GLU A 10 -10.02 6.11 1.03
C GLU A 10 -11.37 6.50 0.42
N LYS A 11 -12.44 5.76 0.75
CA LYS A 11 -13.79 6.07 0.29
C LYS A 11 -14.23 7.48 0.71
N GLU A 12 -13.93 7.87 1.94
CA GLU A 12 -14.31 9.19 2.45
C GLU A 12 -13.53 10.31 1.75
N LEU A 13 -12.22 10.13 1.57
CA LEU A 13 -11.38 11.09 0.84
C LEU A 13 -11.82 11.19 -0.64
N TYR A 14 -12.18 10.08 -1.28
CA TYR A 14 -12.74 10.13 -2.65
C TYR A 14 -14.06 10.92 -2.72
N LYS A 15 -14.92 10.85 -1.70
CA LYS A 15 -16.16 11.65 -1.65
C LYS A 15 -15.87 13.14 -1.50
N GLN A 16 -14.79 13.50 -0.82
CA GLN A 16 -14.34 14.88 -0.68
C GLN A 16 -13.65 15.43 -1.95
N GLY A 17 -13.56 14.63 -3.01
CA GLY A 17 -13.04 15.05 -4.32
C GLY A 17 -11.54 14.78 -4.53
N TYR A 18 -10.83 14.22 -3.55
CA TYR A 18 -9.43 13.85 -3.72
C TYR A 18 -9.27 12.77 -4.80
N GLN A 19 -8.32 12.96 -5.71
CA GLN A 19 -8.09 12.08 -6.86
C GLN A 19 -6.95 11.09 -6.62
N ALA A 20 -6.00 11.43 -5.74
CA ALA A 20 -4.81 10.63 -5.45
C ALA A 20 -4.72 10.39 -3.95
N ILE A 21 -4.75 9.11 -3.55
CA ILE A 21 -4.65 8.69 -2.15
C ILE A 21 -3.45 7.75 -2.03
N GLY A 22 -2.50 8.12 -1.18
CA GLY A 22 -1.28 7.37 -0.93
C GLY A 22 -1.33 6.63 0.39
N GLY A 23 -1.00 5.34 0.38
CA GLY A 23 -0.68 4.56 1.58
C GLY A 23 0.81 4.64 1.89
N ILE A 24 1.16 4.86 3.15
CA ILE A 24 2.55 4.97 3.63
C ILE A 24 2.84 3.81 4.58
N ASP A 25 4.03 3.22 4.47
CA ASP A 25 4.50 2.16 5.38
C ASP A 25 6.02 2.25 5.58
N GLU A 26 6.48 1.95 6.80
CA GLU A 26 7.88 1.96 7.20
C GLU A 26 8.44 0.57 7.52
N VAL A 27 9.71 0.36 7.19
CA VAL A 27 10.46 -0.86 7.52
C VAL A 27 11.73 -0.48 8.25
N GLY A 28 12.10 -1.30 9.25
CA GLY A 28 13.37 -1.14 9.96
C GLY A 28 13.30 -0.40 11.29
N ARG A 29 12.11 -0.28 11.91
CA ARG A 29 11.95 0.34 13.25
C ARG A 29 12.36 -0.55 14.44
N GLY A 30 12.54 -1.86 14.20
CA GLY A 30 12.82 -2.87 15.23
C GLY A 30 14.29 -3.27 15.43
N PRO A 31 15.15 -3.27 14.38
CA PRO A 31 16.58 -3.56 14.53
C PRO A 31 17.31 -2.54 15.41
N LEU A 32 18.40 -2.99 16.07
CA LEU A 32 19.26 -2.17 16.92
C LEU A 32 20.09 -1.14 16.12
N ALA A 33 20.38 -1.45 14.86
CA ALA A 33 21.08 -0.58 13.92
C ALA A 33 20.64 -0.88 12.48
N GLY A 34 20.75 0.14 11.62
CA GLY A 34 20.34 0.09 10.21
C GLY A 34 19.36 1.22 9.86
N PRO A 35 19.22 1.58 8.57
CA PRO A 35 18.34 2.65 8.16
C PRO A 35 16.87 2.25 8.31
N VAL A 36 16.05 3.20 8.74
CA VAL A 36 14.59 3.10 8.57
C VAL A 36 14.26 3.55 7.16
N VAL A 37 13.51 2.74 6.43
CA VAL A 37 13.09 3.03 5.05
C VAL A 37 11.58 3.15 5.03
N THR A 38 11.08 4.23 4.43
CA THR A 38 9.64 4.46 4.26
C THR A 38 9.29 4.48 2.78
N ALA A 39 8.09 4.04 2.43
CA ALA A 39 7.58 4.13 1.08
C ALA A 39 6.14 4.64 1.04
N CYS A 40 5.80 5.32 -0.06
CA CYS A 40 4.44 5.75 -0.36
C CYS A 40 3.97 5.10 -1.68
N VAL A 41 2.75 4.56 -1.67
CA VAL A 41 2.12 3.96 -2.85
C VAL A 41 0.79 4.63 -3.11
N ILE A 42 0.63 5.20 -4.31
CA ILE A 42 -0.64 5.75 -4.79
C ILE A 42 -1.22 4.77 -5.80
N LEU A 43 -2.32 4.10 -5.45
CA LEU A 43 -2.99 3.16 -6.35
C LEU A 43 -4.04 3.88 -7.21
N PRO A 44 -4.25 3.44 -8.46
CA PRO A 44 -5.39 3.90 -9.26
C PRO A 44 -6.72 3.62 -8.56
N LYS A 45 -7.70 4.51 -8.74
CA LYS A 45 -9.06 4.32 -8.21
C LYS A 45 -9.62 2.98 -8.67
N ASN A 46 -10.24 2.23 -7.74
CA ASN A 46 -10.78 0.88 -7.96
C ASN A 46 -9.75 -0.20 -8.35
N CYS A 47 -8.46 0.02 -8.10
CA CYS A 47 -7.45 -1.02 -8.31
C CYS A 47 -7.73 -2.24 -7.40
N LYS A 48 -8.11 -3.36 -8.01
CA LYS A 48 -8.25 -4.65 -7.32
C LYS A 48 -6.96 -5.43 -7.48
N ILE A 49 -6.10 -5.39 -6.47
CA ILE A 49 -4.90 -6.23 -6.43
C ILE A 49 -5.34 -7.65 -6.06
N LYS A 50 -5.35 -8.55 -7.04
CA LYS A 50 -5.55 -9.99 -6.79
C LYS A 50 -4.50 -10.46 -5.77
N HIS A 51 -4.92 -11.21 -4.76
CA HIS A 51 -4.08 -11.79 -3.70
C HIS A 51 -3.50 -10.82 -2.64
N LEU A 52 -3.99 -9.58 -2.52
CA LEU A 52 -3.57 -8.68 -1.43
C LEU A 52 -3.94 -9.22 -0.02
N ASN A 53 -4.92 -10.12 0.05
CA ASN A 53 -5.57 -10.52 1.29
C ASN A 53 -4.97 -11.76 1.97
N ASP A 54 -3.99 -12.43 1.36
CA ASP A 54 -3.46 -13.69 1.90
C ASP A 54 -2.19 -13.48 2.75
N SER A 55 -2.45 -13.23 4.03
CA SER A 55 -1.71 -13.74 5.19
C SER A 55 -0.22 -14.05 5.02
N LYS A 56 0.62 -13.00 5.08
CA LYS A 56 2.01 -12.99 5.61
C LYS A 56 3.04 -14.00 5.04
N LYS A 57 2.67 -14.89 4.13
CA LYS A 57 3.54 -15.89 3.51
C LYS A 57 3.49 -15.70 2.01
N PHE A 58 4.66 -15.41 1.46
CA PHE A 58 4.97 -15.31 0.05
C PHE A 58 4.43 -14.10 -0.69
N LEU A 59 5.39 -13.23 -1.00
CA LEU A 59 5.25 -12.28 -2.08
C LEU A 59 6.60 -11.85 -2.66
N LYS A 60 7.46 -12.85 -2.92
CA LYS A 60 8.54 -12.67 -3.90
C LYS A 60 7.96 -12.45 -5.32
N SER A 61 6.67 -12.72 -5.56
CA SER A 61 6.09 -12.97 -6.89
C SER A 61 4.78 -12.25 -7.30
N ILE A 62 3.94 -11.62 -6.45
CA ILE A 62 3.12 -10.48 -6.98
C ILE A 62 4.15 -9.41 -7.20
N THR A 63 4.38 -9.24 -8.48
CA THR A 63 5.64 -8.84 -9.04
C THR A 63 6.01 -7.49 -8.45
N LYS A 64 7.17 -7.40 -7.77
CA LYS A 64 7.85 -6.10 -7.51
C LYS A 64 7.79 -5.19 -8.75
N LYS A 65 7.74 -5.80 -9.94
CA LYS A 65 7.55 -5.18 -11.26
C LYS A 65 6.24 -4.40 -11.43
N SER A 66 5.10 -4.87 -10.90
CA SER A 66 3.79 -4.21 -11.07
C SER A 66 3.57 -3.07 -10.07
N MET A 67 4.07 -3.22 -8.83
CA MET A 67 3.99 -2.16 -7.80
C MET A 67 5.04 -1.06 -8.02
N LYS A 68 6.20 -1.37 -8.63
CA LYS A 68 7.25 -0.38 -8.95
C LYS A 68 6.74 0.85 -9.70
N LYS A 69 5.70 0.69 -10.53
CA LYS A 69 5.08 1.80 -11.27
C LYS A 69 4.43 2.84 -10.35
N TYR A 70 3.97 2.43 -9.17
CA TYR A 70 3.20 3.24 -8.24
C TYR A 70 3.96 3.54 -6.94
N LEU A 71 5.12 2.92 -6.74
CA LEU A 71 5.95 3.06 -5.56
C LEU A 71 6.83 4.31 -5.71
N ARG A 72 6.70 5.23 -4.75
CA ARG A 72 7.62 6.35 -4.58
C ARG A 72 8.28 6.22 -3.22
N VAL A 73 9.59 6.03 -3.21
CA VAL A 73 10.40 6.08 -1.98
C VAL A 73 10.52 7.55 -1.60
N LEU A 74 10.22 7.87 -0.34
CA LEU A 74 10.33 9.21 0.22
C LEU A 74 11.68 9.39 0.89
#